data_AF-A0A939K3C2-F1
#
_entry.id   AF-A0A939K3C2-F1
#
_cell.length_a   1.000
_cell.length_b   1.000
_cell.length_c   1.000
_cell.angle_alpha   90.00
_cell.angle_beta   90.00
_cell.angle_gamma   90.00
#
_symmetry.space_group_name_H-M   'P 1'
#
loop_
_entity.id
_entity.type
_entity.pdbx_description
1 polymer ?
#
loop_
_entity_poly.entity_id
_entity_poly.type
_entity_poly.pdbx_seq_one_letter_code
_entity_poly.pdbx_strand_id
1 'polypeptide(L)' 'MLQIKPRNTDEQQFIEQFLKRTKIKFDVVEKETLKQKKQREFLEKLDRSLEDVKRHMRGEIELQSARDFLNEL' A
#
# COMPACT_ATOMS: atom_id res chain seq x y z
N MET A 1 -21.13 -8.27 -3.94
CA MET A 1 -20.78 -6.90 -3.51
C MET A 1 -21.11 -5.95 -4.64
N LEU A 2 -21.78 -4.83 -4.35
CA LEU A 2 -22.11 -3.81 -5.35
C LEU A 2 -20.85 -2.97 -5.63
N GLN A 3 -20.39 -2.87 -6.88
CA GLN A 3 -19.27 -1.98 -7.24
C GLN A 3 -19.81 -0.72 -7.91
N ILE A 4 -19.81 0.39 -7.18
CA ILE A 4 -20.21 1.70 -7.70
C ILE A 4 -18.95 2.49 -8.04
N LYS A 5 -18.87 3.00 -9.27
CA LYS A 5 -17.75 3.82 -9.75
C LYS A 5 -18.26 5.23 -10.07
N PRO A 6 -18.28 6.16 -9.10
CA PRO A 6 -18.67 7.54 -9.35
C PRO A 6 -17.72 8.18 -10.37
N ARG A 7 -18.28 8.99 -11.27
CA ARG A 7 -17.51 9.69 -12.32
C ARG A 7 -16.96 11.03 -11.86
N ASN A 8 -17.56 11.61 -10.81
CA ASN A 8 -17.21 12.90 -10.24
C ASN A 8 -17.44 12.93 -8.72
N THR A 9 -16.96 13.98 -8.07
CA THR A 9 -17.04 14.17 -6.61
C THR A 9 -18.48 14.31 -6.12
N ASP A 10 -19.36 14.92 -6.91
CA ASP A 10 -20.76 15.15 -6.55
C ASP A 10 -21.58 13.85 -6.54
N GLU A 11 -21.37 12.98 -7.53
CA GLU A 11 -21.94 11.62 -7.59
C GLU A 11 -21.49 10.79 -6.40
N GLN A 12 -20.21 10.88 -6.03
CA GLN A 12 -19.69 10.18 -4.86
C GLN A 12 -20.41 10.63 -3.58
N GLN A 13 -20.55 11.93 -3.36
CA GLN A 13 -21.25 12.45 -2.18
C GLN A 13 -22.72 12.04 -2.16
N PHE A 14 -23.40 12.06 -3.31
CA PHE A 14 -24.78 11.60 -3.42
C PHE A 14 -24.93 10.11 -3.08
N ILE A 15 -24.07 9.26 -3.64
CA ILE A 15 -24.06 7.82 -3.38
C ILE A 15 -23.80 7.53 -1.90
N GLU A 16 -22.83 8.22 -1.28
CA GLU A 16 -22.53 8.06 0.15
C GLU A 16 -23.72 8.45 1.03
N GLN A 17 -24.39 9.56 0.74
CA GLN A 17 -25.57 9.99 1.49
C GLN A 17 -26.74 9.02 1.32
N PHE A 18 -26.96 8.51 0.11
CA PHE A 18 -27.99 7.51 -0.18
C PHE A 18 -27.75 6.20 0.56
N LEU A 19 -26.52 5.68 0.53
CA LEU A 19 -26.15 4.44 1.20
C LEU A 19 -26.24 4.56 2.73
N LYS A 20 -25.85 5.71 3.30
CA LYS A 20 -26.02 6.00 4.73
C LYS A 20 -27.49 5.99 5.15
N ARG A 21 -28.38 6.63 4.37
CA ARG A 21 -29.83 6.68 4.66
C ARG A 21 -30.50 5.31 4.55
N THR A 22 -30.06 4.49 3.62
CA THR A 22 -30.62 3.14 3.38
C THR A 22 -30.05 2.07 4.31
N LYS A 23 -29.11 2.43 5.20
CA LYS A 23 -28.40 1.49 6.10
C LYS A 23 -27.73 0.32 5.36
N ILE A 24 -27.37 0.52 4.09
CA ILE A 24 -26.64 -0.47 3.32
C ILE A 24 -25.18 -0.42 3.77
N LYS A 25 -24.60 -1.57 4.13
CA LYS A 25 -23.16 -1.67 4.44
C LYS A 25 -22.37 -1.47 3.14
N PHE A 26 -21.46 -0.51 3.13
CA PHE A 26 -20.56 -0.26 2.02
C PHE A 26 -19.15 -0.03 2.54
N ASP A 27 -18.18 -0.45 1.74
CA ASP A 27 -16.77 -0.15 1.95
C ASP A 27 -16.31 0.77 0.82
N VAL A 28 -15.73 1.91 1.20
CA VAL A 28 -15.09 2.80 0.22
C VAL A 28 -13.74 2.19 -0.12
N VAL A 29 -13.68 1.52 -1.27
CA VAL A 29 -12.42 1.05 -1.81
C VAL A 29 -11.80 2.20 -2.58
N GLU A 30 -10.98 3.00 -1.89
CA GLU A 30 -10.13 3.97 -2.56
C GLU A 30 -9.23 3.22 -3.55
N LYS A 31 -9.27 3.65 -4.82
CA LYS A 31 -8.30 3.16 -5.79
C LYS A 31 -6.93 3.64 -5.32
N GLU A 32 -6.11 2.71 -4.87
CA GLU A 32 -4.70 2.96 -4.60
C GLU A 32 -4.09 3.68 -5.80
N THR A 33 -3.63 4.90 -5.58
CA THR A 33 -2.97 5.67 -6.62
C THR A 33 -1.62 5.02 -6.96
N LEU A 34 -1.14 5.20 -8.20
CA LEU A 34 0.19 4.71 -8.58
C LEU A 34 1.29 5.20 -7.63
N LYS A 35 1.13 6.39 -7.05
CA LYS A 35 2.04 6.96 -6.06
C LYS A 35 2.00 6.17 -4.73
N GLN A 36 0.81 5.88 -4.21
CA GLN A 36 0.65 5.09 -2.99
C GLN A 36 1.17 3.66 -3.18
N LYS A 37 0.93 3.05 -4.34
CA LYS A 37 1.46 1.72 -4.66
C LYS A 37 2.99 1.70 -4.64
N LYS A 38 3.65 2.66 -5.30
CA LYS A 38 5.12 2.79 -5.29
C LYS A 38 5.67 3.04 -3.89
N GLN A 39 4.98 3.84 -3.07
CA GLN A 39 5.37 4.06 -1.68
C GLN A 39 5.29 2.77 -0.85
N ARG A 40 4.21 1.99 -1.00
CA ARG A 40 4.10 0.69 -0.32
C ARG A 40 5.21 -0.26 -0.76
N GLU A 41 5.44 -0.39 -2.06
CA GLU A 41 6.50 -1.26 -2.60
C GLU A 41 7.90 -0.85 -2.09
N PHE A 42 8.17 0.45 -1.96
CA PHE A 42 9.42 0.95 -1.38
C PHE A 42 9.55 0.59 0.11
N LEU A 43 8.49 0.80 0.90
CA LEU A 43 8.51 0.45 2.32
C LEU A 43 8.67 -1.07 2.53
N GLU A 44 7.98 -1.89 1.73
CA GLU A 44 8.12 -3.34 1.77
C GLU A 44 9.52 -3.83 1.38
N LYS A 45 10.21 -3.11 0.48
CA LYS A 45 11.62 -3.39 0.17
C LYS A 45 12.52 -3.02 1.34
N LEU A 46 12.30 -1.84 1.93
CA LEU A 46 13.10 -1.37 3.07
C LEU A 46 13.00 -2.32 4.27
N ASP A 47 11.80 -2.81 4.58
CA ASP A 47 11.60 -3.77 5.67
C ASP A 47 12.36 -5.08 5.43
N ARG A 48 12.32 -5.61 4.20
CA ARG A 48 13.10 -6.81 3.81
C ARG A 48 14.59 -6.58 3.94
N SER A 49 15.08 -5.45 3.44
CA SER A 49 16.48 -5.05 3.54
C SER A 49 16.94 -4.96 5.01
N LEU A 50 16.11 -4.41 5.90
CA LEU A 50 16.40 -4.38 7.35
C LEU A 50 16.42 -5.76 7.98
N GLU A 51 15.57 -6.67 7.53
CA GLU A 51 15.56 -8.06 7.98
C GLU A 51 16.85 -8.79 7.58
N ASP A 52 17.32 -8.60 6.35
CA ASP A 52 18.59 -9.17 5.90
C ASP A 52 19.79 -8.64 6.69
N VAL A 53 19.82 -7.35 7.03
CA VAL A 53 20.81 -6.79 7.99
C VAL A 53 20.79 -7.52 9.31
N LYS A 54 19.61 -7.76 9.90
CA LYS A 54 19.50 -8.50 11.16
C LYS A 54 19.99 -9.94 11.03
N ARG A 55 19.66 -10.63 9.93
CA ARG A 55 20.08 -12.01 9.66
C ARG A 55 21.59 -12.11 9.50
N HIS A 56 22.22 -11.16 8.82
CA HIS A 56 23.68 -11.09 8.73
C HIS A 56 24.35 -10.85 10.07
N MET A 57 23.80 -9.94 10.89
CA MET A 57 24.30 -9.72 12.26
C MET A 57 24.23 -10.99 13.13
N ARG A 58 23.28 -11.90 12.84
CA ARG A 58 23.18 -13.22 13.50
C ARG A 58 24.06 -14.30 12.86
N GLY A 59 24.80 -13.99 11.79
CA GLY A 59 25.63 -14.94 11.05
C GLY A 59 24.84 -15.92 10.19
N GLU A 60 23.56 -15.65 9.92
CA GLU A 60 22.68 -16.54 9.15
C GLU A 60 22.88 -16.41 7.64
N ILE A 61 23.35 -15.25 7.18
CA ILE A 61 23.61 -14.94 5.76
C ILE A 61 24.85 -14.06 5.63
N GLU A 62 25.50 -14.10 4.47
CA GLU A 62 26.50 -13.09 4.08
C GLU A 62 25.79 -11.95 3.35
N LEU A 63 25.99 -10.71 3.80
CA LEU A 63 25.50 -9.53 3.10
C LEU A 63 26.50 -9.10 2.04
N GLN A 64 25.96 -8.65 0.91
CA GLN A 64 26.73 -7.95 -0.12
C GLN A 64 27.27 -6.62 0.43
N SER A 65 28.19 -5.99 -0.29
CA SER A 65 28.81 -4.74 0.18
C SER A 65 27.75 -3.68 0.49
N ALA A 66 28.00 -2.84 1.50
CA ALA A 66 27.06 -1.77 1.87
C ALA A 66 26.71 -0.84 0.68
N ARG A 67 27.60 -0.75 -0.32
CA ARG A 67 27.37 0.01 -1.54
C ARG A 67 26.36 -0.67 -2.47
N ASP A 68 26.42 -1.99 -2.60
CA ASP A 68 25.50 -2.77 -3.43
C ASP A 68 24.12 -2.83 -2.78
N PHE A 69 24.07 -3.01 -1.46
CA PHE A 69 22.83 -2.96 -0.67
C PHE A 69 22.05 -1.63 -0.84
N LEU A 70 22.75 -0.50 -0.81
CA LEU A 70 22.12 0.82 -1.00
C LEU A 70 21.61 1.05 -2.43
N ASN A 71 22.14 0.33 -3.43
CA ASN A 71 21.70 0.45 -4.81
C ASN A 71 20.43 -0.38 -5.12
N GLU A 72 20.03 -1.30 -4.24
CA GLU A 72 18.85 -2.15 -4.43
C GLU A 72 17.53 -1.54 -3.90
N LEU A 73 17.64 -0.45 -3.11
CA LEU A 73 16.54 0.32 -2.51
C LEU A 73 15.99 1.40 -3.47
#